data_AF-R5KLK5-F1
#
_entry.id   AF-R5KLK5-F1
#
_cell.length_a   1.000
_cell.length_b   1.000
_cell.length_c   1.000
_cell.angle_alpha   90.00
_cell.angle_beta   90.00
_cell.angle_gamma   90.00
#
_symmetry.space_group_name_H-M   'P 1'
#
loop_
_entity.id
_entity.type
_entity.pdbx_description
1 polymer ?
#
loop_
_entity_poly.entity_id
_entity_poly.type
_entity_poly.pdbx_seq_one_letter_code
_entity_poly.pdbx_strand_id
1 'polypeptide(L)'
;MKKTRYIAVLLMLVAAVSVLFAACSGDDSTNITTDDAVIKEAQAVDLIKSYSTAELGLPGAWSDYNFAGYNNSGVKVEDGEHDGYYVEVRIGNKIENDDGTLDFDIVGHYLISYDGQTILKYDPENETYTPLSEVQAAAETGSETQASVSQTVSQTESSSAAN
;
A
#
# COMPACT_ATOMS: atom_id res chain seq x y z
N MET A 1 -62.86 50.79 30.33
CA MET A 1 -61.42 50.63 30.05
C MET A 1 -61.10 49.13 30.14
N LYS A 2 -61.11 48.42 29.00
CA LYS A 2 -59.94 47.91 28.24
C LYS A 2 -59.20 46.76 28.94
N LYS A 3 -59.54 45.51 28.56
CA LYS A 3 -58.65 44.34 28.59
C LYS A 3 -58.77 43.59 27.25
N THR A 4 -58.32 44.30 26.23
CA THR A 4 -57.28 43.87 25.30
C THR A 4 -57.19 42.39 24.92
N ARG A 5 -57.68 42.12 23.71
CA ARG A 5 -57.39 40.95 22.89
C ARG A 5 -55.98 41.10 22.30
N TYR A 6 -54.96 40.44 22.85
CA TYR A 6 -53.65 40.24 22.19
C TYR A 6 -53.04 38.91 22.65
N ILE A 7 -53.74 37.81 22.36
CA ILE A 7 -53.15 36.45 22.37
C ILE A 7 -53.07 36.06 20.89
N ALA A 8 -52.02 36.49 20.19
CA ALA A 8 -51.68 35.97 18.85
C ALA A 8 -50.40 36.58 18.24
N VAL A 9 -49.87 37.69 18.75
CA VAL A 9 -48.81 38.46 18.04
C VAL A 9 -47.53 38.59 18.87
N LEU A 10 -47.18 37.58 19.66
CA LEU A 10 -45.92 37.54 20.42
C LEU A 10 -45.11 36.26 20.16
N LEU A 11 -45.17 35.76 18.93
CA LEU A 11 -44.33 34.64 18.44
C LEU A 11 -43.62 34.97 17.12
N MET A 12 -43.42 36.27 16.85
CA MET A 12 -42.64 36.78 15.71
C MET A 12 -41.40 37.56 16.18
N LEU A 13 -40.73 37.07 17.22
CA LEU A 13 -39.50 37.67 17.74
C LEU A 13 -38.45 36.60 18.10
N VAL A 14 -38.23 35.66 17.18
CA VAL A 14 -37.01 34.86 17.12
C VAL A 14 -36.46 34.94 15.69
N ALA A 15 -36.31 36.18 15.22
CA ALA A 15 -35.36 36.53 14.19
C ALA A 15 -34.15 37.16 14.90
N ALA A 16 -32.95 36.79 14.49
CA ALA A 16 -31.65 37.22 15.02
C ALA A 16 -31.09 36.43 16.22
N VAL A 17 -30.89 35.11 16.03
CA VAL A 17 -29.63 34.52 16.49
C VAL A 17 -28.88 34.03 15.26
N SER A 18 -27.97 34.89 14.87
CA SER A 18 -26.82 34.69 14.01
C SER A 18 -26.09 33.40 14.38
N VAL A 19 -26.42 32.30 13.70
CA VAL A 19 -25.42 31.28 13.44
C VAL A 19 -25.23 31.30 11.94
N LEU A 20 -24.30 32.15 11.52
CA LEU A 20 -23.54 31.90 10.31
C LEU A 20 -22.90 30.53 10.51
N PHE A 21 -23.63 29.46 10.24
CA PHE A 21 -23.02 28.28 9.67
C PHE A 21 -22.50 28.77 8.32
N ALA A 22 -21.31 29.38 8.34
CA ALA A 22 -20.32 29.03 7.38
C ALA A 22 -20.07 27.51 7.56
N ALA A 23 -21.04 26.71 7.09
CA ALA A 23 -20.70 25.51 6.37
C ALA A 23 -19.99 26.05 5.12
N CYS A 24 -18.73 26.46 5.34
CA CYS A 24 -17.73 26.40 4.32
C CYS A 24 -17.85 24.96 3.88
N SER A 25 -18.43 24.75 2.70
CA SER A 25 -18.21 23.54 1.93
C SER A 25 -16.70 23.50 1.70
N GLY A 26 -15.98 23.04 2.72
CA GLY A 26 -14.66 22.52 2.59
C GLY A 26 -14.87 21.30 1.75
N ASP A 27 -14.73 21.49 0.44
CA ASP A 27 -14.15 20.46 -0.39
C ASP A 27 -12.74 20.24 0.21
N ASP A 28 -12.69 19.51 1.35
CA ASP A 28 -11.49 18.94 1.94
C ASP A 28 -11.04 17.78 1.06
N SER A 29 -11.00 18.02 -0.25
CA SER A 29 -10.11 17.37 -1.19
C SER A 29 -8.70 17.76 -0.77
N THR A 30 -8.31 17.28 0.41
CA THR A 30 -6.93 17.27 0.89
C THR A 30 -6.16 16.52 -0.16
N ASN A 31 -5.54 17.25 -1.08
CA ASN A 31 -4.71 16.67 -2.10
C ASN A 31 -3.56 16.00 -1.35
N ILE A 32 -3.58 14.67 -1.30
CA ILE A 32 -2.56 13.92 -0.57
C ILE A 32 -1.28 14.05 -1.40
N THR A 33 -0.37 14.91 -0.92
CA THR A 33 0.92 15.20 -1.54
C THR A 33 2.04 14.52 -0.76
N THR A 34 3.09 14.11 -1.47
CA THR A 34 4.33 13.57 -0.90
C THR A 34 5.30 14.65 -0.41
N ASP A 35 4.87 15.93 -0.38
CA ASP A 35 5.73 17.04 0.02
C ASP A 35 6.35 16.88 1.41
N ASP A 36 5.58 16.37 2.37
CA ASP A 36 5.99 16.14 3.76
C ASP A 36 6.77 14.83 3.96
N ALA A 37 6.94 14.01 2.92
CA ALA A 37 7.68 12.76 3.02
C ALA A 37 9.19 13.00 3.08
N VAL A 38 9.85 12.29 4.00
CA VAL A 38 11.32 12.24 4.15
C VAL A 38 11.95 11.53 2.96
N ILE A 39 11.29 10.49 2.46
CA ILE A 39 11.73 9.69 1.31
C ILE A 39 10.65 9.78 0.24
N LYS A 40 10.97 10.43 -0.89
CA LYS A 40 10.04 10.63 -2.00
C LYS A 40 10.75 10.58 -3.34
N GLU A 41 9.95 10.60 -4.41
CA GLU A 41 10.46 10.62 -5.77
C GLU A 41 11.47 9.49 -6.04
N ALA A 42 12.60 9.82 -6.68
CA ALA A 42 13.66 8.86 -6.96
C ALA A 42 14.23 8.20 -5.69
N GLN A 43 14.21 8.88 -4.54
CA GLN A 43 14.73 8.32 -3.29
C GLN A 43 13.89 7.14 -2.79
N ALA A 44 12.58 7.15 -3.06
CA ALA A 44 11.70 6.03 -2.75
C ALA A 44 12.04 4.80 -3.60
N VAL A 45 12.33 5.01 -4.89
CA VAL A 45 12.78 3.95 -5.79
C VAL A 45 14.15 3.42 -5.38
N ASP A 46 15.08 4.30 -5.01
CA ASP A 46 16.42 3.91 -4.55
C ASP A 46 16.38 3.09 -3.26
N LEU A 47 15.48 3.45 -2.33
CA LEU A 47 15.25 2.67 -1.12
C LEU A 47 14.76 1.25 -1.45
N ILE A 48 13.75 1.10 -2.31
CA ILE A 48 13.27 -0.22 -2.72
C ILE A 48 14.38 -1.01 -3.43
N LYS A 49 15.17 -0.37 -4.30
CA LYS A 49 16.31 -1.01 -4.98
C LYS A 49 17.48 -1.39 -4.07
N SER A 50 17.52 -0.87 -2.85
CA SER A 50 18.54 -1.26 -1.87
C SER A 50 18.35 -2.69 -1.35
N TYR A 51 17.13 -3.23 -1.45
CA TYR A 51 16.80 -4.61 -1.13
C TYR A 51 17.04 -5.55 -2.32
N SER A 52 17.31 -6.82 -2.04
CA SER A 52 17.26 -7.88 -3.05
C SER A 52 15.83 -8.16 -3.50
N THR A 53 15.65 -8.70 -4.70
CA THR A 53 14.33 -9.12 -5.20
C THR A 53 13.67 -10.13 -4.27
N ALA A 54 14.45 -11.05 -3.69
CA ALA A 54 13.96 -12.03 -2.72
C ALA A 54 13.41 -11.38 -1.44
N GLU A 55 14.12 -10.39 -0.87
CA GLU A 55 13.66 -9.65 0.32
C GLU A 55 12.38 -8.86 0.04
N LEU A 56 12.20 -8.42 -1.19
CA LEU A 56 10.99 -7.74 -1.66
C LEU A 56 9.84 -8.71 -1.99
N GLY A 57 10.08 -10.02 -1.93
CA GLY A 57 9.12 -11.03 -2.35
C GLY A 57 8.78 -10.95 -3.84
N LEU A 58 9.75 -10.52 -4.65
CA LEU A 58 9.70 -10.52 -6.11
C LEU A 58 10.34 -11.79 -6.65
N PRO A 59 9.75 -12.42 -7.68
CA PRO A 59 10.40 -13.54 -8.36
C PRO A 59 11.66 -13.09 -9.12
N GLY A 60 12.56 -14.02 -9.39
CA GLY A 60 13.72 -13.77 -10.25
C GLY A 60 14.71 -12.72 -9.73
N ALA A 61 15.42 -12.06 -10.64
CA ALA A 61 16.48 -11.10 -10.37
C ALA A 61 16.12 -9.69 -10.87
N TRP A 62 16.85 -8.66 -10.39
CA TRP A 62 16.64 -7.28 -10.83
C TRP A 62 16.77 -7.09 -12.35
N SER A 63 17.53 -7.94 -13.04
CA SER A 63 17.66 -7.93 -14.51
C SER A 63 16.37 -8.28 -15.25
N ASP A 64 15.40 -8.89 -14.58
CA ASP A 64 14.13 -9.33 -15.16
C ASP A 64 13.10 -8.18 -15.20
N TYR A 65 13.46 -7.02 -14.65
CA TYR A 65 12.62 -5.83 -14.53
C TYR A 65 13.28 -4.65 -15.22
N ASN A 66 12.53 -3.99 -16.11
CA ASN A 66 12.99 -2.79 -16.82
C ASN A 66 12.29 -1.50 -16.37
N PHE A 67 11.34 -1.60 -15.44
CA PHE A 67 10.58 -0.47 -14.91
C PHE A 67 10.61 -0.44 -13.38
N ALA A 68 10.91 0.73 -12.84
CA ALA A 68 10.76 1.07 -11.43
C ALA A 68 10.37 2.56 -11.34
N GLY A 69 9.17 2.84 -10.86
CA GLY A 69 8.61 4.19 -10.83
C GLY A 69 7.98 4.50 -9.47
N TYR A 70 7.85 5.79 -9.18
CA TYR A 70 7.14 6.30 -8.01
C TYR A 70 5.90 7.09 -8.44
N ASN A 71 4.94 7.21 -7.53
CA ASN A 71 3.84 8.15 -7.66
C ASN A 71 4.11 9.39 -6.79
N ASN A 72 3.86 10.58 -7.35
CA ASN A 72 3.98 11.84 -6.61
C ASN A 72 2.74 12.19 -5.80
N SER A 73 1.61 11.57 -6.13
CA SER A 73 0.42 11.60 -5.30
C SER A 73 0.62 10.60 -4.17
N GLY A 74 0.54 11.08 -2.93
CA GLY A 74 0.63 10.19 -1.78
C GLY A 74 -0.61 9.32 -1.66
N VAL A 75 -0.47 8.20 -0.97
CA VAL A 75 -1.55 7.28 -0.66
C VAL A 75 -1.84 7.38 0.82
N LYS A 76 -3.11 7.54 1.18
CA LYS A 76 -3.57 7.43 2.56
C LYS A 76 -4.13 6.04 2.79
N VAL A 77 -3.56 5.31 3.74
CA VAL A 77 -4.05 4.01 4.20
C VAL A 77 -4.82 4.23 5.49
N GLU A 78 -6.00 3.63 5.60
CA GLU A 78 -6.90 3.70 6.76
C GLU A 78 -7.57 2.33 7.02
N ASP A 79 -6.76 1.30 7.28
CA ASP A 79 -7.21 -0.09 7.55
C ASP A 79 -7.28 -0.43 9.05
N GLY A 80 -6.85 0.48 9.92
CA GLY A 80 -6.80 0.35 11.37
C GLY A 80 -5.49 -0.21 11.93
N GLU A 81 -4.60 -0.74 11.09
CA GLU A 81 -3.32 -1.35 11.50
C GLU A 81 -2.12 -0.58 10.92
N HIS A 82 -2.25 -0.13 9.67
CA HIS A 82 -1.23 0.54 8.88
C HIS A 82 -1.61 1.99 8.55
N ASP A 83 -2.48 2.60 9.36
CA ASP A 83 -2.97 3.96 9.16
C ASP A 83 -1.83 4.97 8.96
N GLY A 84 -1.85 5.71 7.85
CA GLY A 84 -0.82 6.68 7.56
C GLY A 84 -0.77 7.17 6.12
N TYR A 85 0.25 7.97 5.82
CA TYR A 85 0.53 8.48 4.48
C TYR A 85 1.79 7.82 3.92
N TYR A 86 1.69 7.43 2.65
CA TYR A 86 2.67 6.59 1.99
C TYR A 86 3.02 7.10 0.60
N VAL A 87 4.28 6.93 0.22
CA VAL A 87 4.77 7.08 -1.15
C VAL A 87 4.65 5.74 -1.85
N GLU A 88 4.03 5.75 -3.02
CA GLU A 88 3.84 4.55 -3.82
C GLU A 88 5.05 4.32 -4.74
N VAL A 89 5.54 3.09 -4.77
CA VAL A 89 6.58 2.61 -5.69
C VAL A 89 6.10 1.36 -6.40
N ARG A 90 6.24 1.33 -7.72
CA ARG A 90 5.87 0.20 -8.57
C ARG A 90 7.08 -0.33 -9.33
N ILE A 91 7.23 -1.65 -9.35
CA ILE A 91 8.29 -2.40 -10.04
C ILE A 91 7.62 -3.31 -11.07
N GLY A 92 8.22 -3.42 -12.24
CA GLY A 92 7.64 -4.22 -13.32
C GLY A 92 8.38 -4.15 -14.63
N ASN A 93 7.65 -4.42 -15.70
CA ASN A 93 8.12 -4.31 -17.07
C ASN A 93 7.23 -3.36 -17.88
N LYS A 94 7.86 -2.41 -18.53
CA LYS A 94 7.26 -1.59 -19.56
C LYS A 94 7.17 -2.40 -20.85
N ILE A 95 5.99 -2.46 -21.43
CA ILE A 95 5.69 -3.11 -22.70
C ILE A 95 5.29 -2.00 -23.69
N GLU A 96 6.03 -1.89 -24.78
CA GLU A 96 5.69 -0.97 -25.87
C GLU A 96 4.99 -1.78 -26.97
N ASN A 97 3.73 -1.46 -27.22
CA ASN A 97 2.91 -2.15 -28.20
C ASN A 97 3.16 -1.61 -29.61
N ASP A 98 2.82 -2.42 -30.62
CA ASP A 98 2.99 -2.05 -32.04
C ASP A 98 2.22 -0.77 -32.45
N ASP A 99 1.18 -0.39 -31.70
CA ASP A 99 0.38 0.81 -31.91
C ASP A 99 0.95 2.07 -31.22
N GLY A 100 2.09 1.94 -30.53
CA GLY A 100 2.75 3.02 -29.80
C GLY A 100 2.19 3.26 -28.40
N THR A 101 1.25 2.44 -27.92
CA THR A 101 0.80 2.48 -26.52
C THR A 101 1.83 1.83 -25.59
N LEU A 102 1.79 2.24 -24.32
CA LEU A 102 2.66 1.73 -23.28
C LEU A 102 1.83 1.03 -22.22
N ASP A 103 2.08 -0.26 -22.04
CA ASP A 103 1.54 -1.05 -20.95
C ASP A 103 2.61 -1.28 -19.89
N PHE A 104 2.16 -1.57 -18.68
CA PHE A 104 3.03 -1.86 -17.54
C PHE A 104 2.57 -3.15 -16.88
N ASP A 105 3.42 -4.17 -16.96
CA ASP A 105 3.27 -5.40 -16.21
C ASP A 105 3.90 -5.21 -14.81
N ILE A 106 3.07 -4.77 -13.87
CA ILE A 106 3.50 -4.46 -12.50
C ILE A 106 3.53 -5.76 -11.69
N VAL A 107 4.73 -6.12 -11.23
CA VAL A 107 4.97 -7.32 -10.40
C VAL A 107 5.17 -7.00 -8.92
N GLY A 108 5.49 -5.74 -8.62
CA GLY A 108 5.76 -5.26 -7.27
C GLY A 108 5.10 -3.92 -7.03
N HIS A 109 4.34 -3.81 -5.95
CA HIS A 109 3.70 -2.59 -5.52
C HIS A 109 4.03 -2.39 -4.03
N TYR A 110 4.70 -1.29 -3.72
CA TYR A 110 5.18 -0.98 -2.39
C TYR A 110 4.68 0.39 -1.94
N LEU A 111 4.36 0.49 -0.66
CA LEU A 111 4.00 1.71 0.03
C LEU A 111 5.05 1.99 1.10
N ILE A 112 5.72 3.14 1.00
CA ILE A 112 6.76 3.58 1.92
C ILE A 112 6.18 4.70 2.77
N SER A 113 6.14 4.55 4.09
CA SER A 113 5.62 5.59 4.97
C SER A 113 6.42 6.89 4.80
N TYR A 114 5.79 8.03 5.07
CA TYR A 114 6.45 9.33 4.90
C TYR A 114 7.70 9.50 5.77
N ASP A 115 7.81 8.80 6.90
CA ASP A 115 9.01 8.77 7.72
C ASP A 115 10.11 7.82 7.20
N GLY A 116 9.81 7.01 6.18
CA GLY A 116 10.71 6.04 5.57
C GLY A 116 10.97 4.78 6.40
N GLN A 117 10.28 4.60 7.52
CA GLN A 117 10.54 3.50 8.46
C GLN A 117 9.73 2.24 8.14
N THR A 118 8.55 2.40 7.56
CA THR A 118 7.63 1.31 7.25
C THR A 118 7.56 1.13 5.75
N ILE A 119 7.73 -0.11 5.30
CA ILE A 119 7.52 -0.52 3.91
C ILE A 119 6.48 -1.62 3.93
N LEU A 120 5.40 -1.43 3.18
CA LEU A 120 4.33 -2.39 2.97
C LEU A 120 4.39 -2.87 1.53
N LYS A 121 4.33 -4.18 1.31
CA LYS A 121 3.96 -4.75 0.02
C LYS A 121 2.44 -4.66 -0.09
N TYR A 122 1.95 -3.98 -1.11
CA TYR A 122 0.53 -3.82 -1.38
C TYR A 122 0.09 -4.80 -2.46
N ASP A 123 -1.02 -5.50 -2.21
CA ASP A 123 -1.71 -6.31 -3.19
C ASP A 123 -3.00 -5.60 -3.62
N PRO A 124 -3.05 -5.00 -4.83
CA PRO A 124 -4.22 -4.29 -5.31
C PRO A 124 -5.41 -5.22 -5.62
N GLU A 125 -5.21 -6.53 -5.81
CA GLU A 125 -6.31 -7.46 -6.10
C GLU A 125 -7.10 -7.78 -4.83
N ASN A 126 -6.40 -7.92 -3.71
CA ASN A 126 -6.98 -8.26 -2.41
C ASN A 126 -7.11 -7.06 -1.47
N GLU A 127 -6.62 -5.89 -1.88
CA GLU A 127 -6.52 -4.66 -1.09
C GLU A 127 -5.81 -4.87 0.25
N THR A 128 -4.80 -5.74 0.27
CA THR A 128 -4.05 -6.10 1.48
C THR A 128 -2.68 -5.44 1.53
N TYR A 129 -2.24 -5.15 2.75
CA TYR A 129 -0.93 -4.61 3.04
C TYR A 129 -0.16 -5.65 3.86
N THR A 130 1.03 -6.01 3.41
CA THR A 130 1.91 -6.93 4.13
C THR A 130 3.20 -6.20 4.49
N PRO A 131 3.55 -6.08 5.78
CA PRO A 131 4.83 -5.52 6.19
C PRO A 131 5.99 -6.25 5.52
N LEU A 132 6.99 -5.49 5.03
CA LEU A 132 8.14 -6.09 4.34
C LEU A 132 8.89 -7.11 5.21
N SER A 133 8.91 -6.93 6.53
CA SER A 133 9.47 -7.90 7.49
C SER A 133 8.78 -9.26 7.43
N GLU A 134 7.48 -9.31 7.19
CA GLU A 134 6.72 -10.56 7.08
C GLU A 134 6.98 -11.24 5.73
N VAL A 135 7.13 -10.46 4.66
CA VAL A 135 7.54 -10.96 3.35
C VAL A 135 8.90 -11.64 3.43
N GLN A 136 9.85 -11.03 4.14
CA GLN A 136 11.18 -11.59 4.37
C GLN A 136 11.13 -12.87 5.20
N ALA A 137 10.37 -12.88 6.29
CA ALA A 137 10.21 -14.07 7.14
C ALA A 137 9.61 -15.26 6.37
N ALA A 138 8.65 -15.00 5.46
CA ALA A 138 8.05 -16.03 4.62
C ALA A 138 9.04 -16.61 3.58
N ALA A 139 9.94 -15.78 3.04
CA ALA A 139 10.99 -16.24 2.12
C ALA A 139 12.01 -17.16 2.80
N GLU A 140 12.33 -16.91 4.07
CA GLU A 140 13.20 -17.76 4.88
C GLU A 140 12.55 -19.11 5.23
N THR A 141 11.27 -19.10 5.63
CA THR A 141 10.54 -20.35 5.98
C THR A 141 10.18 -21.22 4.77
N GLY A 142 10.03 -20.62 3.59
CA GLY A 142 9.87 -21.35 2.32
C GLY A 142 11.12 -22.13 1.90
N SER A 143 12.31 -21.73 2.38
CA SER A 143 13.59 -22.41 2.07
C SER A 143 13.87 -23.61 2.98
N GLU A 144 13.24 -23.73 4.15
CA GLU A 144 13.45 -24.85 5.08
C GLU A 144 12.59 -26.10 4.77
N THR A 145 11.48 -25.95 4.03
CA THR A 145 10.59 -27.09 3.70
C THR A 145 11.13 -27.96 2.55
N GLN A 146 12.12 -27.49 1.80
CA GLN A 146 12.77 -28.25 0.72
C GLN A 146 14.08 -28.93 1.13
N ALA A 147 14.34 -29.14 2.43
CA ALA A 147 15.46 -29.98 2.89
C ALA A 147 15.01 -31.33 3.49
N SER A 148 13.72 -31.49 3.84
CA SER A 148 13.24 -32.70 4.54
C SER A 148 12.68 -33.81 3.62
N VAL A 149 12.57 -33.59 2.30
CA VAL A 149 12.15 -34.62 1.32
C VAL A 149 13.33 -35.01 0.42
N SER A 150 14.45 -35.39 1.00
CA SER A 150 15.54 -36.07 0.26
C SER A 150 16.26 -37.15 1.07
N GLN A 151 15.79 -37.47 2.27
CA GLN A 151 16.37 -38.51 3.12
C GLN A 151 15.36 -39.59 3.53
N THR A 152 14.58 -40.12 2.58
CA THR A 152 13.82 -41.38 2.84
C THR A 152 13.91 -42.40 1.69
N VAL A 153 14.55 -42.09 0.56
CA VAL A 153 14.68 -43.04 -0.57
C VAL A 153 16.14 -43.37 -0.83
N SER A 154 16.83 -44.01 0.12
CA SER A 154 18.15 -44.62 -0.13
C SER A 154 18.50 -45.75 0.84
N GLN A 155 17.52 -46.47 1.39
CA GLN A 155 17.78 -47.72 2.14
C GLN A 155 16.70 -48.78 1.88
N THR A 156 16.58 -49.25 0.64
CA THR A 156 15.90 -50.52 0.37
C THR A 156 16.42 -51.25 -0.87
N GLU A 157 17.73 -51.21 -1.14
CA GLU A 157 18.36 -52.16 -2.06
C GLU A 157 19.71 -52.60 -1.51
N SER A 158 19.70 -53.51 -0.54
CA SER A 158 20.80 -54.46 -0.36
C SER A 158 20.42 -55.56 0.63
N SER A 159 19.82 -56.65 0.13
CA SER A 159 20.11 -58.02 0.61
C SER A 159 19.22 -59.04 -0.10
N SER A 160 19.72 -59.65 -1.17
CA SER A 160 19.32 -61.01 -1.58
C SER A 160 20.36 -61.56 -2.56
N ALA A 161 21.48 -62.02 -2.00
CA ALA A 161 22.39 -62.96 -2.64
C ALA A 161 22.99 -63.86 -1.55
N ALA A 162 23.02 -65.17 -1.83
CA ALA A 162 23.36 -66.31 -0.97
C ALA A 162 22.25 -66.69 0.04
N ASN A 163 21.71 -67.90 0.07
CA ASN A 163 22.30 -69.22 -0.19
C ASN A 163 21.22 -70.22 -0.62
#